data_AF-A0A349GSY7-F1
#
_entry.id   AF-A0A349GSY7-F1
#
_cell.length_a   1.000
_cell.length_b   1.000
_cell.length_c   1.000
_cell.angle_alpha   90.00
_cell.angle_beta   90.00
_cell.angle_gamma   90.00
#
_symmetry.space_group_name_H-M   'P 1'
#
loop_
_entity.id
_entity.type
_entity.pdbx_description
1 polymer ?
#
loop_
_entity_poly.entity_id
_entity_poly.type
_entity_poly.pdbx_seq_one_letter_code
_entity_poly.pdbx_strand_id
1 'polypeptide(L)'
;MEKFYNIIIEYLNISGYYQRIFIVGIIIILTIIIAIIMHYITNYLIKNHLIKIIEKSETKWDDYLIENNILKYLNALVPLIIFQIMIKKLDFFKHFFEKIIEIGMVVRFTLIANGILSVFSDIY
;
A
#
# COMPACT_ATOMS: atom_id res chain seq x y z
N MET A 1 -16.56 19.49 5.36
CA MET A 1 -15.10 19.50 5.60
C MET A 1 -14.48 20.89 5.52
N GLU A 2 -14.91 21.76 4.58
CA GLU A 2 -14.34 23.11 4.42
C GLU A 2 -14.40 23.99 5.68
N LYS A 3 -15.50 23.94 6.45
CA LYS A 3 -15.64 24.71 7.69
C LYS A 3 -14.58 24.37 8.75
N PHE A 4 -14.35 23.09 9.02
CA PHE A 4 -13.36 22.66 10.03
C PHE A 4 -11.94 23.02 9.61
N TYR A 5 -11.65 22.85 8.33
CA TYR A 5 -10.38 23.22 7.72
C TYR A 5 -10.10 24.73 7.85
N ASN A 6 -11.08 25.57 7.49
CA ASN A 6 -10.93 27.03 7.58
C ASN A 6 -10.71 27.49 9.04
N ILE A 7 -11.40 26.88 10.01
CA ILE A 7 -11.21 27.17 11.44
C ILE A 7 -9.78 26.89 11.90
N ILE A 8 -9.17 25.77 11.49
CA ILE A 8 -7.80 25.42 11.89
C ILE A 8 -6.78 26.38 11.27
N ILE A 9 -6.93 26.71 9.99
CA ILE A 9 -6.03 27.61 9.29
C ILE A 9 -6.08 29.01 9.88
N GLU A 10 -7.30 29.51 10.15
CA GLU A 10 -7.52 30.82 10.76
C GLU A 10 -6.95 30.86 12.19
N TYR A 11 -7.18 29.81 12.99
CA TYR A 11 -6.63 29.69 14.35
C TYR A 11 -5.10 29.69 14.38
N LEU A 12 -4.46 29.00 13.43
CA LEU A 12 -2.99 28.92 13.37
C LEU A 12 -2.34 30.10 12.62
N ASN A 13 -3.15 31.01 12.05
CA ASN A 13 -2.71 32.15 11.24
C ASN A 13 -1.71 31.78 10.13
N ILE A 14 -1.90 30.61 9.51
CA ILE A 14 -1.00 30.09 8.48
C ILE A 14 -1.46 30.59 7.11
N SER A 15 -0.64 31.41 6.44
CA SER A 15 -0.98 31.97 5.13
C SER A 15 -0.19 31.35 3.97
N GLY A 16 -0.82 31.30 2.79
CA GLY A 16 -0.17 31.06 1.51
C GLY A 16 0.52 29.70 1.36
N TYR A 17 1.85 29.71 1.23
CA TYR A 17 2.66 28.52 0.95
C TYR A 17 2.64 27.50 2.12
N TYR A 18 2.71 28.00 3.35
CA TYR A 18 2.73 27.14 4.55
C TYR A 18 1.41 26.40 4.77
N GLN A 19 0.29 26.98 4.35
CA GLN A 19 -1.02 26.35 4.39
C GLN A 19 -1.05 25.09 3.51
N ARG A 20 -0.48 25.17 2.30
CA ARG A 20 -0.39 24.01 1.39
C ARG A 20 0.47 22.89 1.96
N ILE A 21 1.63 23.23 2.55
CA ILE A 21 2.49 22.23 3.21
C ILE A 21 1.75 21.55 4.36
N PHE A 22 1.06 22.33 5.19
CA PHE A 22 0.33 21.80 6.34
C PHE A 22 -0.75 20.78 5.93
N ILE A 23 -1.52 21.10 4.89
CA ILE A 23 -2.55 20.20 4.35
C ILE A 23 -1.94 18.91 3.80
N VAL A 24 -0.88 19.03 3.01
CA VAL A 24 -0.16 17.88 2.46
C VAL A 24 0.33 16.98 3.60
N GLY A 25 0.87 17.59 4.67
CA GLY A 25 1.27 16.87 5.89
C GLY A 25 0.12 16.07 6.51
N ILE A 26 -1.04 16.69 6.70
CA ILE A 26 -2.23 16.00 7.24
C ILE A 26 -2.65 14.84 6.33
N ILE A 27 -2.71 15.05 5.02
CA ILE A 27 -3.10 14.01 4.06
C ILE A 27 -2.11 12.84 4.10
N ILE A 28 -0.80 13.11 4.16
CA ILE A 28 0.22 12.07 4.28
C ILE A 28 0.06 11.27 5.57
N ILE A 29 -0.15 11.94 6.71
CA ILE A 29 -0.34 11.27 8.00
C ILE A 29 -1.59 10.38 7.96
N LEU A 30 -2.72 10.88 7.47
CA LEU A 30 -3.93 10.08 7.32
C LEU A 30 -3.73 8.91 6.37
N THR A 31 -3.00 9.13 5.27
CA THR A 31 -2.66 8.07 4.31
C THR A 31 -1.83 6.98 4.96
N ILE A 32 -0.83 7.33 5.77
CA ILE A 32 -0.01 6.36 6.52
C ILE A 32 -0.90 5.54 7.47
N ILE A 33 -1.79 6.20 8.21
CA ILE A 33 -2.70 5.51 9.14
C ILE A 33 -3.58 4.50 8.39
N ILE A 34 -4.21 4.93 7.28
CA ILE A 34 -5.07 4.07 6.46
C ILE A 34 -4.25 2.92 5.87
N ALA A 35 -3.06 3.20 5.35
CA ALA A 35 -2.18 2.20 4.76
C ALA A 35 -1.78 1.12 5.78
N ILE A 36 -1.46 1.51 7.01
CA ILE A 36 -1.14 0.59 8.12
C ILE A 36 -2.36 -0.27 8.46
N ILE A 37 -3.53 0.35 8.66
CA ILE A 37 -4.76 -0.38 9.00
C ILE A 37 -5.07 -1.41 7.91
N MET A 38 -5.05 -1.00 6.65
CA MET A 38 -5.34 -1.88 5.53
C MET A 38 -4.32 -3.00 5.37
N HIS A 39 -3.04 -2.73 5.62
CA HIS A 39 -2.01 -3.77 5.64
C HIS A 39 -2.32 -4.85 6.68
N TYR A 40 -2.74 -4.45 7.89
CA TYR A 40 -3.12 -5.40 8.93
C TYR A 40 -4.39 -6.18 8.58
N ILE A 41 -5.40 -5.50 8.02
CA ILE A 41 -6.64 -6.15 7.56
C ILE A 41 -6.32 -7.19 6.48
N THR A 42 -5.55 -6.82 5.46
CA THR A 42 -5.20 -7.76 4.38
C THR A 42 -4.34 -8.90 4.91
N ASN A 43 -3.36 -8.64 5.79
CA ASN A 43 -2.57 -9.70 6.43
C ASN A 43 -3.44 -10.67 7.21
N TYR A 44 -4.43 -10.14 7.95
CA TYR A 44 -5.39 -10.95 8.69
C TYR A 44 -6.23 -11.83 7.74
N LEU A 45 -6.76 -11.25 6.66
CA LEU A 45 -7.53 -12.00 5.67
C LEU A 45 -6.70 -13.09 4.99
N ILE A 46 -5.44 -12.79 4.64
CA ILE A 46 -4.51 -13.75 4.05
C ILE A 46 -4.30 -14.93 5.00
N LYS A 47 -3.94 -14.66 6.26
CA LYS A 47 -3.63 -15.72 7.22
C LYS A 47 -4.86 -16.52 7.64
N ASN A 48 -5.99 -15.87 7.84
CA ASN A 48 -7.17 -16.52 8.42
C ASN A 48 -8.10 -17.15 7.40
N HIS A 49 -8.09 -16.69 6.15
CA HIS A 49 -8.96 -17.20 5.09
C HIS A 49 -8.16 -17.79 3.95
N LEU A 50 -7.24 -17.03 3.35
CA LEU A 50 -6.56 -17.46 2.13
C LEU A 50 -5.69 -18.69 2.35
N ILE A 51 -4.84 -18.69 3.38
CA ILE A 51 -3.99 -19.83 3.73
C ILE A 51 -4.84 -21.07 4.06
N LYS A 52 -5.94 -20.91 4.80
CA LYS A 52 -6.83 -22.06 5.12
C LYS A 52 -7.58 -22.63 3.93
N ILE A 53 -7.78 -21.83 2.87
CA ILE A 53 -8.38 -22.30 1.62
C ILE A 53 -7.32 -23.04 0.80
N ILE A 54 -6.12 -22.48 0.74
CA ILE A 54 -4.93 -23.07 0.12
C ILE A 54 -4.64 -24.44 0.74
N GLU A 55 -4.42 -24.53 2.06
CA GLU A 55 -4.11 -25.80 2.74
C GLU A 55 -5.19 -26.89 2.60
N LYS A 56 -6.41 -26.53 2.17
CA LYS A 56 -7.50 -27.50 1.91
C LYS A 56 -7.54 -27.99 0.46
N SER A 57 -6.80 -27.38 -0.43
CA SER A 57 -6.71 -27.78 -1.82
C SER A 57 -5.72 -28.95 -1.96
N GLU A 58 -5.98 -29.87 -2.89
CA GLU A 58 -5.07 -30.99 -3.17
C GLU A 58 -3.89 -30.59 -4.07
N THR A 59 -3.86 -29.34 -4.54
CA THR A 59 -2.91 -28.87 -5.55
C THR A 59 -1.66 -28.23 -4.96
N LYS A 60 -0.53 -28.94 -4.92
CA LYS A 60 0.79 -28.50 -4.39
C LYS A 60 1.27 -27.10 -4.77
N TRP A 61 0.77 -26.51 -5.86
CA TRP A 61 1.11 -25.16 -6.32
C TRP A 61 0.91 -24.10 -5.23
N ASP A 62 -0.08 -24.29 -4.37
CA ASP A 62 -0.53 -23.33 -3.38
C ASP A 62 0.37 -23.27 -2.13
N ASP A 63 0.92 -24.40 -1.70
CA ASP A 63 1.97 -24.52 -0.68
C ASP A 63 3.22 -23.75 -1.12
N TYR A 64 3.61 -23.89 -2.40
CA TYR A 64 4.75 -23.15 -2.97
C TYR A 64 4.51 -21.64 -3.04
N LEU A 65 3.25 -21.17 -3.18
CA LEU A 65 2.93 -19.73 -3.14
C LEU A 65 3.17 -19.13 -1.74
N ILE A 66 2.95 -19.93 -0.70
CA ILE A 66 3.20 -19.55 0.70
C ILE A 66 4.70 -19.57 0.99
N GLU A 67 5.39 -20.65 0.61
CA GLU A 67 6.85 -20.82 0.83
C GLU A 67 7.67 -19.72 0.13
N ASN A 68 7.29 -19.36 -1.10
CA ASN A 68 7.99 -18.33 -1.88
C ASN A 68 7.64 -16.88 -1.47
N ASN A 69 6.98 -16.67 -0.33
CA ASN A 69 6.63 -15.35 0.21
C ASN A 69 5.77 -14.48 -0.74
N ILE A 70 5.10 -15.07 -1.74
CA ILE A 70 4.33 -14.31 -2.74
C ILE A 70 3.19 -13.56 -2.08
N LEU A 71 2.49 -14.19 -1.13
CA LEU A 71 1.42 -13.56 -0.36
C LEU A 71 1.91 -12.36 0.47
N LYS A 72 3.15 -12.42 0.96
CA LYS A 72 3.78 -11.31 1.68
C LYS A 72 4.08 -10.14 0.74
N TYR A 73 4.58 -10.41 -0.46
CA TYR A 73 4.82 -9.36 -1.46
C TYR A 73 3.52 -8.73 -1.97
N LEU A 74 2.47 -9.54 -2.18
CA LEU A 74 1.13 -9.06 -2.51
C LEU A 74 0.55 -8.17 -1.41
N ASN A 75 0.67 -8.58 -0.13
CA ASN A 75 0.22 -7.76 0.99
C ASN A 75 0.98 -6.41 1.09
N ALA A 76 2.25 -6.38 0.66
CA ALA A 76 3.04 -5.14 0.61
C ALA A 76 2.61 -4.20 -0.53
N LEU A 77 1.82 -4.64 -1.52
CA LEU A 77 1.23 -3.77 -2.53
C LEU A 77 0.08 -2.93 -1.97
N VAL A 78 -0.66 -3.43 -0.98
CA VAL A 78 -1.81 -2.74 -0.37
C VAL A 78 -1.48 -1.31 0.08
N PRO A 79 -0.44 -1.07 0.90
CA PRO A 79 -0.08 0.29 1.28
C PRO A 79 0.30 1.14 0.05
N LEU A 80 1.03 0.59 -0.92
CA LEU A 80 1.43 1.32 -2.14
C LEU A 80 0.22 1.77 -2.96
N ILE A 81 -0.80 0.91 -3.10
CA ILE A 81 -2.04 1.23 -3.80
C ILE A 81 -2.79 2.35 -3.07
N ILE A 82 -2.86 2.30 -1.74
CA ILE A 82 -3.49 3.34 -0.94
C ILE A 82 -2.77 4.68 -1.12
N PHE A 83 -1.44 4.66 -1.06
CA PHE A 83 -0.61 5.83 -1.34
C PHE A 83 -0.89 6.37 -2.74
N GLN A 84 -0.98 5.52 -3.77
CA GLN A 84 -1.27 5.94 -5.14
C GLN A 84 -2.63 6.63 -5.28
N ILE A 85 -3.66 6.10 -4.60
CA ILE A 85 -5.00 6.71 -4.62
C ILE A 85 -4.99 8.07 -3.92
N MET A 86 -4.27 8.19 -2.81
CA MET A 86 -4.24 9.42 -2.01
C MET A 86 -3.38 10.52 -2.62
N ILE A 87 -2.23 10.18 -3.21
CA ILE A 87 -1.33 11.15 -3.86
C ILE A 87 -1.93 11.79 -5.10
N LYS A 88 -2.86 11.11 -5.80
CA LYS A 88 -3.62 11.73 -6.89
C LYS A 88 -4.43 12.96 -6.45
N LYS A 89 -4.71 13.09 -5.15
CA LYS A 89 -5.42 14.24 -4.56
C LYS A 89 -4.48 15.37 -4.11
N LEU A 90 -3.17 15.18 -4.22
CA LEU A 90 -2.17 16.19 -3.89
C LEU A 90 -1.77 16.93 -5.16
N ASP A 91 -1.76 18.25 -5.12
CA ASP A 91 -1.19 19.07 -6.20
C ASP A 91 0.29 19.39 -5.95
N PHE A 92 0.69 19.43 -4.68
CA PHE A 92 2.04 19.76 -4.25
C PHE A 92 2.85 18.49 -3.97
N PHE A 93 4.11 18.43 -4.44
CA PHE A 93 4.99 17.24 -4.41
C PHE A 93 4.45 15.97 -5.08
N LYS A 94 3.36 16.06 -5.83
CA LYS A 94 2.71 14.92 -6.49
C LYS A 94 3.70 14.04 -7.26
N HIS A 95 4.45 14.61 -8.20
CA HIS A 95 5.39 13.87 -9.03
C HIS A 95 6.51 13.19 -8.26
N PHE A 96 6.97 13.81 -7.16
CA PHE A 96 7.99 13.20 -6.31
C PHE A 96 7.45 11.91 -5.67
N PHE A 97 6.24 11.97 -5.10
CA PHE A 97 5.63 10.81 -4.47
C PHE A 97 5.16 9.76 -5.47
N GLU A 98 4.62 10.15 -6.63
CA GLU A 98 4.26 9.24 -7.72
C GLU A 98 5.46 8.38 -8.12
N LYS A 99 6.63 9.01 -8.33
CA LYS A 99 7.85 8.29 -8.70
C LYS A 99 8.31 7.31 -7.63
N ILE A 100 8.20 7.68 -6.34
CA ILE A 100 8.54 6.76 -5.23
C ILE A 100 7.61 5.55 -5.23
N ILE A 101 6.30 5.76 -5.41
CA ILE A 101 5.33 4.66 -5.46
C ILE A 101 5.61 3.76 -6.66
N GLU A 102 5.83 4.34 -7.84
CA GLU A 102 6.10 3.58 -9.07
C GLU A 102 7.32 2.69 -8.90
N ILE A 103 8.42 3.22 -8.36
CA ILE A 103 9.62 2.43 -8.05
C ILE A 103 9.25 1.30 -7.07
N GLY A 104 8.51 1.62 -6.00
CA GLY A 104 8.06 0.62 -5.03
C GLY A 104 7.21 -0.48 -5.68
N MET A 105 6.27 -0.13 -6.55
CA MET A 105 5.41 -1.06 -7.27
C MET A 105 6.23 -1.97 -8.18
N VAL A 106 7.15 -1.41 -8.99
CA VAL A 106 8.04 -2.18 -9.87
C VAL A 106 8.87 -3.19 -9.09
N VAL A 107 9.47 -2.77 -7.97
CA VAL A 107 10.25 -3.66 -7.10
C VAL A 107 9.37 -4.80 -6.56
N ARG A 108 8.17 -4.48 -6.07
CA ARG A 108 7.25 -5.50 -5.53
C ARG A 108 6.74 -6.47 -6.60
N PHE A 109 6.39 -5.97 -7.78
CA PHE A 109 6.00 -6.82 -8.91
C PHE A 109 7.14 -7.75 -9.35
N THR A 110 8.38 -7.24 -9.36
CA THR A 110 9.55 -8.07 -9.68
C THR A 110 9.72 -9.21 -8.68
N LEU A 111 9.57 -8.93 -7.38
CA LEU A 111 9.63 -9.96 -6.33
C LEU A 111 8.50 -10.99 -6.45
N ILE A 112 7.29 -10.55 -6.79
CA ILE A 112 6.15 -11.45 -7.05
C ILE A 112 6.44 -12.34 -8.27
N ALA A 113 6.88 -11.75 -9.38
CA ALA A 113 7.21 -12.48 -10.59
C ALA A 113 8.32 -13.51 -10.34
N ASN A 114 9.37 -13.13 -9.61
CA ASN A 114 10.45 -14.04 -9.24
C ASN A 114 9.95 -15.19 -8.36
N GLY A 115 9.10 -14.89 -7.37
CA GLY A 115 8.49 -15.93 -6.53
C GLY A 115 7.59 -16.88 -7.32
N ILE A 116 6.82 -16.37 -8.30
CA ILE A 116 6.01 -17.22 -9.16
C ILE A 116 6.91 -18.11 -10.05
N LEU A 117 7.97 -17.56 -10.64
CA LEU A 117 8.89 -18.32 -11.48
C LEU A 117 9.61 -19.44 -10.72
N SER A 118 9.96 -19.24 -9.45
CA SER A 118 10.52 -20.33 -8.63
C SER A 118 9.51 -21.45 -8.42
N VAL A 119 8.24 -21.14 -8.15
CA VAL A 119 7.18 -22.16 -8.09
C VAL A 119 7.12 -22.99 -9.37
N PHE A 120 7.15 -22.35 -10.54
CA PHE A 120 7.14 -23.07 -11.83
C PHE A 120 8.39 -23.95 -12.00
N SER A 121 9.57 -23.45 -11.60
CA SER A 121 10.82 -24.21 -11.68
C SER A 121 10.89 -25.38 -10.71
N ASP A 122 10.18 -25.34 -9.59
CA ASP A 122 10.18 -26.41 -8.60
C ASP A 122 9.20 -27.55 -9.00
N ILE A 123 8.24 -27.25 -9.88
CA ILE A 123 7.18 -28.19 -10.31
C ILE A 123 7.54 -28.93 -11.60
N TYR A 124 8.33 -28.31 -12.48
CA TYR A 124 8.77 -28.87 -13.77
C TYR A 124 10.24 -29.28 -13.74
#